data_AF-A0A6L5Z793-F1
#
_entry.id   AF-A0A6L5Z793-F1
#
_cell.length_a   1.000
_cell.length_b   1.000
_cell.length_c   1.000
_cell.angle_alpha   90.00
_cell.angle_beta   90.00
_cell.angle_gamma   90.00
#
_symmetry.space_group_name_H-M   'P 1'
#
loop_
_entity.id
_entity.type
_entity.pdbx_description
1 polymer ?
#
loop_
_entity_poly.entity_id
_entity_poly.type
_entity_poly.pdbx_seq_one_letter_code
_entity_poly.pdbx_strand_id
1 'polypeptide(L)'
;MSFQESVTLPNGLQLSREFDWNRHGRWDLFAENGRTRLARDVEFVCFNDRYVFVQSYDRGFTGLYDAETDSRLPVDYSDAMDISGLDKPGGGCNGYFTGWVGPGLLLDDGRPPFVPPCAWRNVDNEALRDRAWFERPCAPGPWPPERQ
;
A
#
# COMPACT_ATOMS: atom_id res chain seq x y z
N MET A 1 -2.42 24.61 -12.98
CA MET A 1 -3.33 23.53 -12.55
C MET A 1 -2.50 22.54 -11.75
N SER A 2 -2.76 22.39 -10.46
CA SER A 2 -2.21 21.27 -9.68
C SER A 2 -3.13 20.09 -9.92
N PHE A 3 -2.58 18.97 -10.39
CA PHE A 3 -3.31 17.72 -10.52
C PHE A 3 -2.94 16.90 -9.27
N GLN A 4 -3.91 16.67 -8.39
CA GLN A 4 -3.72 15.85 -7.21
C GLN A 4 -4.31 14.46 -7.52
N GLU A 5 -3.45 13.46 -7.56
CA GLU A 5 -3.85 12.06 -7.66
C GLU A 5 -3.82 11.48 -6.24
N SER A 6 -4.82 10.70 -5.86
CA SER A 6 -4.87 10.09 -4.54
C SER A 6 -5.56 8.74 -4.56
N VAL A 7 -5.14 7.83 -3.70
CA VAL A 7 -5.84 6.59 -3.40
C VAL A 7 -5.95 6.40 -1.89
N THR A 8 -7.13 5.98 -1.42
CA THR A 8 -7.37 5.60 -0.02
C THR A 8 -7.19 4.10 0.12
N LEU A 9 -6.25 3.68 0.95
CA LEU A 9 -5.94 2.28 1.26
C LEU A 9 -7.07 1.62 2.07
N PRO A 10 -7.12 0.27 2.17
CA PRO A 10 -8.15 -0.45 2.93
C PRO A 10 -8.22 -0.04 4.41
N ASN A 11 -7.11 0.45 4.95
CA ASN A 11 -6.97 0.90 6.33
C ASN A 11 -7.23 2.42 6.50
N GLY A 12 -7.79 3.09 5.49
CA GLY A 12 -8.15 4.51 5.56
C GLY A 12 -7.00 5.49 5.27
N LEU A 13 -5.74 5.07 5.40
CA LEU A 13 -4.59 5.92 5.05
C LEU A 13 -4.57 6.26 3.57
N GLN A 14 -4.03 7.43 3.23
CA GLN A 14 -4.09 7.96 1.86
C GLN A 14 -2.71 8.09 1.25
N LEU A 15 -2.51 7.49 0.08
CA LEU A 15 -1.37 7.80 -0.77
C LEU A 15 -1.79 8.94 -1.70
N SER A 16 -1.08 10.06 -1.65
CA SER A 16 -1.37 11.20 -2.52
C SER A 16 -0.11 11.66 -3.25
N ARG A 17 -0.29 12.05 -4.50
CA ARG A 17 0.73 12.61 -5.34
C ARG A 17 0.59 14.11 -5.41
N GLU A 18 1.62 14.82 -4.98
CA GLU A 18 1.74 16.25 -5.22
C GLU A 18 2.64 16.48 -6.44
N PHE A 19 2.09 17.14 -7.46
CA PHE A 19 2.85 17.45 -8.67
C PHE A 19 3.62 18.77 -8.49
N ASP A 20 4.93 18.66 -8.26
CA ASP A 20 5.87 19.77 -8.28
C ASP A 20 6.76 19.68 -9.53
N TRP A 21 6.63 20.65 -10.44
CA TRP A 21 7.41 20.73 -11.68
C TRP A 21 8.93 20.73 -11.47
N ASN A 22 9.41 21.10 -10.27
CA ASN A 22 10.85 21.12 -9.96
C ASN A 22 11.39 19.80 -9.40
N ARG A 23 10.53 18.88 -8.95
CA ARG A 23 10.94 17.72 -8.16
C ARG A 23 10.39 16.38 -8.66
N HIS A 24 9.76 16.38 -9.84
CA HIS A 24 8.97 15.27 -10.36
C HIS A 24 7.79 14.93 -9.44
N GLY A 25 6.74 14.27 -9.94
CA GLY A 25 5.56 13.95 -9.12
C GLY A 25 5.92 12.95 -8.02
N ARG A 26 5.73 13.33 -6.75
CA ARG A 26 6.15 12.55 -5.57
C ARG A 26 4.94 12.06 -4.80
N TRP A 27 5.05 10.84 -4.29
CA TRP A 27 4.00 10.21 -3.48
C TRP A 27 4.31 10.35 -2.01
N ASP A 28 3.33 10.81 -1.26
CA ASP A 28 3.39 10.94 0.19
C ASP A 28 2.28 10.07 0.80
N LEU A 29 2.51 9.54 2.01
CA LEU A 29 1.50 8.85 2.81
C LEU A 29 0.90 9.84 3.80
N PHE A 30 -0.42 9.89 3.88
CA PHE A 30 -1.19 10.72 4.79
C PHE A 30 -2.06 9.86 5.70
N ALA A 31 -2.33 10.41 6.87
CA ALA A 31 -3.35 9.94 7.82
C ALA A 31 -4.73 9.84 7.16
N GLU A 32 -5.66 9.17 7.82
CA GLU A 32 -7.05 9.05 7.35
C GLU A 32 -7.70 10.42 7.08
N ASN A 33 -7.31 11.44 7.84
CA ASN A 33 -7.80 12.80 7.68
C ASN A 33 -7.35 13.50 6.38
N GLY A 34 -6.46 12.87 5.58
CA GLY A 34 -5.93 13.38 4.31
C GLY A 34 -5.07 14.63 4.41
N ARG A 35 -4.68 15.05 5.62
CA ARG A 35 -3.95 16.32 5.88
C ARG A 35 -2.65 16.09 6.62
N THR A 36 -2.63 15.18 7.60
CA THR A 36 -1.42 14.87 8.36
C THR A 36 -0.54 13.96 7.52
N ARG A 37 0.59 14.47 7.03
CA ARG A 37 1.57 13.64 6.32
C ARG A 37 2.35 12.76 7.30
N LEU A 38 2.36 11.46 7.03
CA LEU A 38 3.05 10.43 7.81
C LEU A 38 4.40 10.04 7.18
N ALA A 39 4.43 9.91 5.85
CA ALA A 39 5.64 9.61 5.10
C ALA A 39 5.74 10.50 3.86
N ARG A 40 6.96 10.78 3.41
CA ARG A 40 7.22 11.47 2.15
C ARG A 40 8.06 10.63 1.20
N ASP A 41 8.01 10.95 -0.08
CA ASP A 41 8.85 10.33 -1.12
C ASP A 41 8.73 8.79 -1.16
N VAL A 42 7.50 8.30 -1.01
CA VAL A 42 7.13 6.88 -1.02
C VAL A 42 7.42 6.26 -2.39
N GLU A 43 8.26 5.23 -2.39
CA GLU A 43 8.62 4.46 -3.58
C GLU A 43 7.74 3.22 -3.69
N PHE A 44 7.65 2.44 -2.61
CA PHE A 44 6.85 1.22 -2.55
C PHE A 44 6.13 1.08 -1.21
N VAL A 45 5.03 0.36 -1.23
CA VAL A 45 4.26 0.00 -0.03
C VAL A 45 3.95 -1.49 0.03
N CYS A 46 3.77 -1.97 1.25
CA CYS A 46 3.17 -3.26 1.59
C CYS A 46 2.13 -2.99 2.69
N PHE A 47 0.88 -3.42 2.51
CA PHE A 47 -0.20 -2.99 3.41
C PHE A 47 -1.32 -4.02 3.59
N ASN A 48 -1.95 -3.99 4.75
CA ASN A 48 -3.15 -4.77 5.10
C ASN A 48 -4.21 -3.85 5.73
N ASP A 49 -5.21 -4.42 6.40
CA ASP A 49 -6.34 -3.71 7.01
C ASP A 49 -5.96 -2.76 8.15
N ARG A 50 -4.72 -2.79 8.64
CA ARG A 50 -4.26 -1.92 9.74
C ARG A 50 -2.94 -1.21 9.45
N TYR A 51 -1.99 -1.93 8.88
CA TYR A 51 -0.61 -1.48 8.76
C TYR A 51 -0.23 -1.17 7.32
N VAL A 52 0.69 -0.22 7.16
CA VAL A 52 1.40 0.06 5.92
C VAL A 52 2.90 0.09 6.23
N PHE A 53 3.66 -0.80 5.63
CA PHE A 53 5.09 -0.62 5.54
C PHE A 53 5.42 0.22 4.30
N VAL A 54 6.18 1.29 4.52
CA VAL A 54 6.64 2.22 3.49
C VAL A 54 8.12 2.01 3.22
N GLN A 55 8.47 1.86 1.94
CA GLN A 55 9.82 2.09 1.44
C GLN A 55 9.87 3.48 0.79
N SER A 56 10.73 4.36 1.30
CA SER A 56 10.84 5.75 0.84
C SER A 56 12.26 6.07 0.36
N TYR A 57 12.37 6.92 -0.66
CA TYR A 57 13.65 7.50 -1.07
C TYR A 57 14.32 8.28 0.06
N ASP A 58 13.51 8.97 0.87
CA ASP A 58 13.98 9.49 2.14
C ASP A 58 13.92 8.36 3.17
N ARG A 59 15.07 7.70 3.36
CA ARG A 59 15.22 6.58 4.30
C ARG A 59 14.75 6.90 5.73
N GLY A 60 14.72 8.18 6.11
CA GLY A 60 14.17 8.62 7.39
C GLY A 60 12.68 8.32 7.56
N PHE A 61 11.94 8.10 6.47
CA PHE A 61 10.51 7.75 6.44
C PHE A 61 10.24 6.30 6.04
N THR A 62 11.28 5.47 5.84
CA THR A 62 11.09 4.03 5.63
C THR A 62 10.70 3.37 6.96
N GLY A 63 9.61 2.62 6.99
CA GLY A 63 9.18 1.91 8.19
C GLY A 63 7.69 1.55 8.22
N LEU A 64 7.26 1.06 9.38
CA LEU A 64 5.89 0.63 9.62
C LEU A 64 5.03 1.78 10.14
N TYR A 65 3.84 1.92 9.57
CA TYR A 65 2.83 2.88 9.95
C TYR A 65 1.56 2.15 10.38
N ASP A 66 0.98 2.58 11.49
CA ASP A 66 -0.27 2.07 12.04
C ASP A 66 -1.40 3.05 11.73
N ALA A 67 -2.43 2.58 11.03
CA ALA A 67 -3.60 3.37 10.71
C ALA A 67 -4.45 3.68 11.95
N GLU A 68 -4.47 2.79 12.95
CA GLU A 68 -5.27 3.01 14.17
C GLU A 68 -4.82 4.26 14.93
N THR A 69 -3.53 4.57 14.89
CA THR A 69 -2.93 5.69 15.62
C THR A 69 -2.41 6.81 14.71
N ASP A 70 -2.60 6.71 13.39
CA ASP A 70 -2.06 7.62 12.39
C ASP A 70 -0.57 7.93 12.63
N SER A 71 0.25 6.92 12.88
CA SER A 71 1.64 7.14 13.32
C SER A 71 2.62 6.07 12.88
N ARG A 72 3.91 6.43 12.83
CA ARG A 72 4.98 5.48 12.61
C ARG A 72 5.29 4.71 13.89
N LEU A 73 5.43 3.39 13.77
CA LEU A 73 5.93 2.54 14.85
C LEU A 73 7.46 2.54 14.89
N PRO A 74 8.08 2.77 16.06
CA PRO A 74 9.54 2.87 16.21
C PRO A 74 10.17 1.47 16.34
N VAL A 75 10.04 0.66 15.29
CA VAL A 75 10.53 -0.72 15.24
C VAL A 75 11.46 -0.92 14.05
N ASP A 76 12.35 -1.91 14.14
CA ASP A 76 13.18 -2.28 13.00
C ASP A 76 12.38 -3.07 11.95
N TYR A 77 13.03 -3.44 10.84
CA TYR A 77 12.35 -4.14 9.75
C TYR A 77 11.82 -5.51 10.17
N SER A 78 12.58 -6.29 10.95
CA SER A 78 12.17 -7.64 11.34
C SER A 78 10.95 -7.56 12.25
N ASP A 79 11.03 -6.72 13.29
CA ASP A 79 9.94 -6.49 14.21
C ASP A 79 8.71 -5.92 13.49
N ALA A 80 8.91 -5.02 12.53
CA ALA A 80 7.83 -4.49 11.72
C ALA A 80 7.08 -5.57 10.95
N MET A 81 7.80 -6.48 10.29
CA MET A 81 7.19 -7.54 9.50
C MET A 81 6.45 -8.54 10.39
N ASP A 82 7.01 -8.88 11.55
CA ASP A 82 6.41 -9.77 12.54
C ASP A 82 5.14 -9.18 13.17
N ILE A 83 5.20 -7.92 13.64
CA ILE A 83 4.06 -7.23 14.27
C ILE A 83 2.91 -7.05 13.28
N SER A 84 3.24 -6.67 12.05
CA SER A 84 2.23 -6.34 11.05
C SER A 84 1.64 -7.55 10.33
N GLY A 85 2.28 -8.71 10.40
CA GLY A 85 1.93 -9.88 9.60
C GLY A 85 2.16 -9.66 8.09
N LEU A 86 2.96 -8.66 7.73
CA LEU A 86 3.29 -8.33 6.34
C LEU A 86 4.46 -9.16 5.79
N ASP A 87 5.11 -9.98 6.62
CA ASP A 87 6.15 -10.91 6.14
C ASP A 87 5.56 -12.00 5.23
N LYS A 88 6.22 -12.23 4.09
CA LYS A 88 5.95 -13.39 3.23
C LYS A 88 7.21 -14.25 3.09
N PRO A 89 7.15 -15.55 3.43
CA PRO A 89 8.27 -16.46 3.20
C PRO A 89 8.75 -16.42 1.75
N GLY A 90 10.06 -16.23 1.55
CA GLY A 90 10.68 -16.15 0.22
C GLY A 90 10.89 -14.72 -0.32
N GLY A 91 10.58 -13.69 0.47
CA GLY A 91 10.79 -12.30 0.11
C GLY A 91 9.59 -11.76 -0.68
N GLY A 92 8.79 -10.93 -0.04
CA GLY A 92 7.59 -10.36 -0.62
C GLY A 92 6.79 -9.58 0.39
N CYS A 93 5.55 -9.26 0.01
CA CYS A 93 4.57 -8.65 0.89
C CYS A 93 3.49 -9.68 1.21
N ASN A 94 3.03 -9.76 2.44
CA ASN A 94 1.86 -10.58 2.81
C ASN A 94 0.59 -9.75 3.04
N GLY A 95 0.58 -8.53 2.51
CA GLY A 95 -0.58 -7.66 2.44
C GLY A 95 -1.53 -8.01 1.28
N TYR A 96 -2.30 -7.03 0.80
CA TYR A 96 -3.23 -7.20 -0.33
C TYR A 96 -2.56 -7.64 -1.63
N PHE A 97 -1.30 -7.25 -1.82
CA PHE A 97 -0.45 -7.71 -2.91
C PHE A 97 0.71 -8.52 -2.37
N THR A 98 1.10 -9.57 -3.09
CA THR A 98 2.18 -10.48 -2.71
C THR A 98 3.58 -9.89 -2.94
N GLY A 99 3.65 -8.71 -3.55
CA GLY A 99 4.86 -7.96 -3.84
C GLY A 99 4.75 -6.50 -3.41
N TRP A 100 5.89 -5.82 -3.34
CA TRP A 100 5.98 -4.40 -3.09
C TRP A 100 5.38 -3.62 -4.26
N VAL A 101 4.43 -2.73 -3.97
CA VAL A 101 3.69 -2.00 -5.00
C VAL A 101 3.97 -0.52 -4.94
N GLY A 102 4.25 0.08 -6.10
CA GLY A 102 4.39 1.53 -6.21
C GLY A 102 3.01 2.20 -6.12
N PRO A 103 2.86 3.34 -5.40
CA PRO A 103 1.56 4.01 -5.23
C PRO A 103 0.81 4.31 -6.54
N GLY A 104 1.52 4.66 -7.61
CA GLY A 104 0.90 4.97 -8.90
C GLY A 104 0.22 3.78 -9.59
N LEU A 105 0.53 2.55 -9.20
CA LEU A 105 -0.18 1.36 -9.70
C LEU A 105 -1.55 1.21 -9.00
N LEU A 106 -1.73 1.84 -7.85
CA LEU A 106 -2.92 1.73 -7.02
C LEU A 106 -3.95 2.81 -7.33
N LEU A 107 -3.93 3.46 -8.49
CA LEU A 107 -4.91 4.47 -8.88
C LEU A 107 -6.22 3.86 -9.40
N ASP A 108 -7.37 4.48 -9.10
CA ASP A 108 -8.70 3.91 -9.37
C ASP A 108 -8.98 3.78 -10.87
N ASP A 109 -8.42 4.71 -11.64
CA ASP A 109 -8.49 4.77 -13.09
C ASP A 109 -7.25 4.14 -13.78
N GLY A 110 -6.41 3.44 -13.01
CA GLY A 110 -5.23 2.75 -13.52
C GLY A 110 -5.58 1.77 -14.65
N ARG A 111 -4.75 1.73 -15.69
CA ARG A 111 -4.89 0.81 -16.83
C ARG A 111 -3.56 0.13 -17.12
N PRO A 112 -3.54 -1.10 -17.66
CA PRO A 112 -2.30 -1.75 -18.06
C PRO A 112 -1.41 -0.83 -18.93
N PRO A 113 -0.09 -0.76 -18.70
CA PRO A 113 0.68 -1.53 -17.70
C PRO A 113 0.74 -0.90 -16.29
N PHE A 114 0.03 0.19 -16.02
CA PHE A 114 0.06 0.97 -14.77
C PHE A 114 -0.91 0.44 -13.70
N VAL A 115 -0.95 -0.88 -13.53
CA VAL A 115 -1.74 -1.57 -12.49
C VAL A 115 -0.98 -2.82 -12.00
N PRO A 116 -1.18 -3.30 -10.76
CA PRO A 116 -0.54 -4.52 -10.29
C PRO A 116 -1.01 -5.75 -11.09
N PRO A 117 -0.13 -6.73 -11.36
CA PRO A 117 -0.54 -7.98 -11.98
C PRO A 117 -1.60 -8.72 -11.15
N CYS A 118 -2.61 -9.33 -11.80
CA CYS A 118 -3.64 -10.11 -11.09
C CYS A 118 -3.07 -11.29 -10.29
N ALA A 119 -1.94 -11.84 -10.74
CA ALA A 119 -1.21 -12.91 -10.06
C ALA A 119 -0.56 -12.47 -8.74
N TRP A 120 -0.45 -11.16 -8.49
CA TRP A 120 0.07 -10.63 -7.24
C TRP A 120 -1.02 -10.46 -6.17
N ARG A 121 -2.28 -10.74 -6.44
CA ARG A 121 -3.32 -10.65 -5.41
C ARG A 121 -3.10 -11.74 -4.36
N ASN A 122 -3.08 -11.37 -3.09
CA ASN A 122 -2.83 -12.31 -2.00
C ASN A 122 -4.13 -13.02 -1.54
N VAL A 123 -4.84 -13.65 -2.49
CA VAL A 123 -6.18 -14.23 -2.24
C VAL A 123 -6.18 -15.37 -1.22
N ASP A 124 -5.01 -15.93 -0.93
CA ASP A 124 -4.83 -17.01 0.05
C ASP A 124 -4.74 -16.49 1.50
N ASN A 125 -4.54 -15.19 1.71
CA ASN A 125 -4.48 -14.60 3.04
C ASN A 125 -5.89 -14.28 3.55
N GLU A 126 -6.48 -15.23 4.28
CA GLU A 126 -7.83 -15.15 4.86
C GLU A 126 -7.99 -14.04 5.93
N ALA A 127 -6.90 -13.44 6.41
CA ALA A 127 -6.97 -12.37 7.41
C ALA A 127 -7.40 -11.02 6.81
N LEU A 128 -7.24 -10.84 5.50
CA LEU A 128 -7.56 -9.61 4.77
C LEU A 128 -9.07 -9.49 4.51
N ARG A 129 -9.64 -8.31 4.76
CA ARG A 129 -11.11 -8.17 4.89
C ARG A 129 -11.78 -7.34 3.80
N ASP A 130 -11.05 -6.44 3.15
CA ASP A 130 -11.57 -5.57 2.11
C ASP A 130 -11.63 -6.27 0.75
N ARG A 131 -12.82 -6.75 0.43
CA ARG A 131 -13.10 -7.42 -0.83
C ARG A 131 -12.88 -6.53 -2.05
N ALA A 132 -13.17 -5.23 -1.97
CA ALA A 132 -13.02 -4.33 -3.12
C ALA A 132 -11.53 -4.22 -3.51
N TRP A 133 -10.64 -4.27 -2.52
CA TRP A 133 -9.20 -4.27 -2.76
C TRP A 133 -8.67 -5.58 -3.36
N PHE A 134 -9.31 -6.73 -3.10
CA PHE A 134 -9.00 -7.98 -3.80
C PHE A 134 -9.48 -8.01 -5.26
N GLU A 135 -10.56 -7.31 -5.56
CA GLU A 135 -11.12 -7.22 -6.91
C GLU A 135 -10.45 -6.09 -7.74
N ARG A 136 -9.37 -5.51 -7.21
CA ARG A 136 -8.61 -4.45 -7.85
C ARG A 136 -7.23 -4.96 -8.30
N PRO A 137 -6.79 -4.72 -9.54
CA PRO A 137 -7.50 -4.13 -10.68
C PRO A 137 -8.35 -5.14 -11.47
N CYS A 138 -8.47 -6.37 -10.97
CA CYS A 138 -8.89 -7.53 -11.74
C CYS A 138 -10.34 -7.91 -11.45
N ALA A 139 -11.13 -8.17 -12.50
CA ALA A 139 -12.52 -8.59 -12.36
C ALA A 139 -12.70 -9.69 -11.31
N PRO A 140 -13.83 -9.69 -10.58
CA PRO A 140 -14.12 -10.68 -9.55
C PRO A 140 -13.97 -12.10 -10.11
N GLY A 141 -13.09 -12.88 -9.49
CA GLY A 141 -13.07 -14.34 -9.63
C GLY A 141 -14.03 -14.98 -8.61
N PRO A 142 -14.29 -16.29 -8.69
CA PRO A 142 -15.01 -17.00 -7.64
C PRO A 142 -14.32 -16.79 -6.27
N TRP A 143 -15.13 -16.51 -5.24
CA TRP A 143 -14.68 -16.33 -3.86
C TRP A 143 -15.40 -17.32 -2.93
N PRO A 144 -14.68 -18.06 -2.06
CA PRO A 144 -13.22 -18.11 -1.93
C PRO A 144 -12.55 -18.70 -3.18
N PRO A 145 -11.25 -18.44 -3.42
CA PRO A 145 -10.52 -19.13 -4.49
C PRO A 145 -10.69 -20.65 -4.33
N GLU A 146 -11.05 -21.33 -5.41
CA GLU A 146 -11.11 -22.80 -5.40
C GLU A 146 -9.72 -23.32 -5.03
N ARG A 147 -9.62 -24.00 -3.88
CA ARG A 147 -8.37 -24.64 -3.46
C ARG A 147 -8.01 -25.69 -4.51
N GLN A 148 -6.91 -25.50 -5.23
CA GLN A 148 -6.28 -26.55 -6.03
C GLN A 148 -5.42 -27.45 -5.14
#